data_AF-W2EM52-F1
#
_entry.id   AF-W2EM52-F1
#
_cell.length_a   1.000
_cell.length_b   1.000
_cell.length_c   1.000
_cell.angle_alpha   90.00
_cell.angle_beta   90.00
_cell.angle_gamma   90.00
#
_symmetry.space_group_name_H-M   'P 1'
#
loop_
_entity.id
_entity.type
_entity.pdbx_description
1 polymer ?
#
loop_
_entity_poly.entity_id
_entity_poly.type
_entity_poly.pdbx_seq_one_letter_code
_entity_poly.pdbx_strand_id
1 'polypeptide(L)'
;MRPIPSRVPLAASARSPRPLARPFAAAALVLALLPAVASCSSSGGGGADASACAGTDRSGAVHVLQGGTYPLAGGARAGINVIGDDHAATLTLLGGRPGDPATVDVKVGDEFGVAGHRFQVVQVCSDKVSLLPSS
;
A
#
# COMPACT_ATOMS: atom_id res chain seq x y z
N MET A 1 24.63 -41.78 -30.49
CA MET A 1 25.73 -40.81 -30.60
C MET A 1 25.13 -39.42 -30.48
N ARG A 2 25.57 -38.44 -29.72
CA ARG A 2 26.34 -38.25 -28.47
C ARG A 2 25.83 -36.88 -27.95
N PRO A 3 25.88 -36.59 -26.64
CA PRO A 3 25.24 -35.43 -26.01
C PRO A 3 26.12 -34.18 -26.06
N ILE A 4 25.54 -32.97 -26.03
CA ILE A 4 26.25 -31.76 -25.59
C ILE A 4 25.28 -30.85 -24.79
N PRO A 5 25.53 -30.66 -23.47
CA PRO A 5 24.84 -29.70 -22.63
C PRO A 5 25.50 -28.31 -22.69
N SER A 6 24.75 -27.28 -23.09
CA SER A 6 25.20 -25.88 -22.96
C SER A 6 24.81 -25.33 -21.60
N ARG A 7 25.78 -25.36 -20.67
CA ARG A 7 25.74 -24.66 -19.39
C ARG A 7 25.92 -23.16 -19.66
N VAL A 8 24.94 -22.34 -19.28
CA VAL A 8 25.09 -20.88 -19.24
C VAL A 8 25.61 -20.49 -17.85
N PRO A 9 26.73 -19.76 -17.74
CA PRO A 9 27.30 -19.35 -16.45
C PRO A 9 26.49 -18.24 -15.79
N LEU A 10 26.30 -18.38 -14.46
CA LEU A 10 25.83 -17.33 -13.56
C LEU A 10 26.79 -16.14 -13.59
N ALA A 11 26.31 -14.98 -14.01
CA ALA A 11 27.00 -13.71 -13.78
C ALA A 11 26.63 -13.21 -12.37
N ALA A 12 27.48 -13.52 -11.40
CA ALA A 12 27.49 -12.86 -10.09
C ALA A 12 28.09 -11.46 -10.26
N SER A 13 27.24 -10.42 -10.27
CA SER A 13 27.71 -9.03 -10.32
C SER A 13 27.81 -8.44 -8.92
N ALA A 14 28.95 -7.78 -8.69
CA ALA A 14 29.55 -7.43 -7.42
C ALA A 14 28.72 -6.48 -6.53
N ARG A 15 28.68 -6.80 -5.23
CA ARG A 15 28.36 -5.83 -4.17
C ARG A 15 29.50 -4.81 -4.09
N SER A 16 29.19 -3.53 -4.30
CA SER A 16 30.10 -2.42 -4.02
C SER A 16 29.94 -1.99 -2.55
N PRO A 17 31.01 -1.98 -1.73
CA PRO A 17 30.95 -1.50 -0.35
C PRO A 17 31.51 -0.07 -0.20
N ARG A 18 30.81 0.73 0.63
CA ARG A 18 31.27 1.90 1.43
C ARG A 18 31.27 3.28 0.71
N PRO A 19 31.16 4.44 1.42
CA PRO A 19 31.50 4.67 2.83
C PRO A 19 30.55 5.54 3.68
N LEU A 20 30.98 5.63 4.95
CA LEU A 20 30.48 6.27 6.17
C LEU A 20 30.22 7.78 6.14
N ALA A 21 29.27 8.16 7.01
CA ALA A 21 29.28 9.32 7.92
C ALA A 21 29.22 10.75 7.36
N ARG A 22 28.17 11.48 7.80
CA ARG A 22 28.29 12.67 8.66
C ARG A 22 26.90 13.12 9.15
N PRO A 23 26.65 13.17 10.48
CA PRO A 23 25.53 13.92 11.02
C PRO A 23 25.91 15.41 11.07
N PHE A 24 25.20 16.25 10.32
CA PHE A 24 25.24 17.69 10.56
C PHE A 24 24.19 18.04 11.61
N ALA A 25 24.70 18.53 12.73
CA ALA A 25 23.94 19.10 13.82
C ALA A 25 23.43 20.51 13.47
N ALA A 26 22.44 20.93 14.27
CA ALA A 26 22.10 22.30 14.65
C ALA A 26 21.12 23.08 13.75
N ALA A 27 19.86 23.05 14.22
CA ALA A 27 19.06 24.21 14.66
C ALA A 27 18.87 25.38 13.69
N ALA A 28 17.62 25.54 13.23
CA ALA A 28 17.05 26.85 12.98
C ALA A 28 15.57 26.86 13.39
N LEU A 29 15.32 27.67 14.40
CA LEU A 29 14.07 27.94 15.09
C LEU A 29 13.28 28.96 14.26
N VAL A 30 12.11 28.59 13.76
CA VAL A 30 11.16 29.56 13.18
C VAL A 30 9.82 29.42 13.89
N LEU A 31 9.62 30.32 14.84
CA LEU A 31 8.33 30.70 15.38
C LEU A 31 7.41 31.13 14.22
N ALA A 32 6.33 30.40 13.99
CA ALA A 32 5.18 30.90 13.25
C ALA A 32 3.97 30.84 14.20
N LEU A 33 3.70 31.96 14.88
CA LEU A 33 2.41 32.21 15.50
C LEU A 33 1.38 32.52 14.41
N LEU A 34 0.42 31.63 14.19
CA LEU A 34 -0.91 32.01 13.72
C LEU A 34 -1.98 31.22 14.51
N PRO A 35 -3.02 31.88 15.03
CA PRO A 35 -4.07 31.25 15.80
C PRO A 35 -5.20 30.78 14.87
N ALA A 36 -5.56 29.50 14.90
CA ALA A 36 -6.83 29.02 14.38
C ALA A 36 -7.18 27.64 14.96
N VAL A 37 -8.10 27.66 15.94
CA VAL A 37 -9.12 26.64 16.23
C VAL A 37 -8.98 25.28 15.53
N ALA A 38 -8.62 24.23 16.28
CA ALA A 38 -9.21 22.89 16.16
C ALA A 38 -8.74 21.98 17.29
N SER A 39 -9.72 21.48 18.05
CA SER A 39 -9.80 20.19 18.75
C SER A 39 -8.54 19.46 19.20
N CYS A 40 -8.58 19.12 20.49
CA CYS A 40 -7.93 17.99 21.15
C CYS A 40 -7.33 16.90 20.23
N SER A 41 -6.07 16.57 20.47
CA SER A 41 -5.71 15.18 20.79
C SER A 41 -4.39 15.14 21.54
N SER A 42 -4.48 14.67 22.79
CA SER A 42 -3.35 14.06 23.50
C SER A 42 -2.71 12.99 22.62
N SER A 43 -1.39 12.99 22.51
CA SER A 43 -0.66 11.79 22.07
C SER A 43 0.58 11.68 22.92
N GLY A 44 0.34 11.21 24.15
CA GLY A 44 1.38 10.60 24.95
C GLY A 44 1.63 9.17 24.50
N GLY A 45 2.81 8.67 24.84
CA GLY A 45 3.05 7.25 25.04
C GLY A 45 3.43 6.47 23.80
N GLY A 46 4.74 6.25 23.64
CA GLY A 46 5.26 5.21 22.77
C GLY A 46 4.76 3.83 23.20
N GLY A 47 3.96 3.23 22.33
CA GLY A 47 3.81 1.79 22.18
C GLY A 47 3.96 1.53 20.69
N ALA A 48 5.01 0.81 20.29
CA ALA A 48 5.10 0.29 18.93
C ALA A 48 4.09 -0.86 18.82
N ASP A 49 2.83 -0.53 18.59
CA ASP A 49 1.76 -1.49 18.35
C ASP A 49 1.94 -2.07 16.93
N ALA A 50 2.10 -3.39 16.87
CA ALA A 50 2.37 -4.16 15.66
C ALA A 50 1.17 -4.26 14.70
N SER A 51 0.34 -3.22 14.57
CA SER A 51 -0.81 -3.16 13.67
C SER A 51 -1.11 -1.72 13.26
N ALA A 52 -0.08 -0.96 12.87
CA ALA A 52 -0.28 0.38 12.34
C ALA A 52 -1.07 0.29 11.03
N CYS A 53 -2.33 0.68 11.07
CA CYS A 53 -3.13 0.90 9.87
C CYS A 53 -3.13 2.41 9.58
N ALA A 54 -3.01 2.79 8.32
CA ALA A 54 -3.39 4.14 7.90
C ALA A 54 -4.90 4.17 7.66
N GLY A 55 -5.54 5.24 8.10
CA GLY A 55 -6.97 5.46 7.92
C GLY A 55 -7.86 4.71 8.92
N THR A 56 -9.17 4.96 8.80
CA THR A 56 -10.18 4.45 9.72
C THR A 56 -11.16 3.61 8.94
N ASP A 57 -11.37 2.38 9.40
CA ASP A 57 -12.36 1.48 8.80
C ASP A 57 -13.76 2.07 8.87
N ARG A 58 -14.62 1.70 7.92
CA ARG A 58 -16.00 2.22 7.84
C ARG A 58 -17.00 1.09 7.70
N SER A 59 -18.20 1.30 8.25
CA SER A 59 -19.31 0.36 8.05
C SER A 59 -19.65 0.27 6.55
N GLY A 60 -19.87 -0.95 6.07
CA GLY A 60 -20.14 -1.22 4.66
C GLY A 60 -18.91 -1.23 3.76
N ALA A 61 -17.70 -1.08 4.31
CA ALA A 61 -16.48 -1.31 3.55
C ALA A 61 -16.30 -2.80 3.23
N VAL A 62 -15.76 -3.09 2.05
CA VAL A 62 -15.27 -4.41 1.65
C VAL A 62 -13.83 -4.55 2.12
N HIS A 63 -13.55 -5.61 2.88
CA HIS A 63 -12.19 -5.90 3.32
C HIS A 63 -11.54 -6.90 2.37
N VAL A 64 -10.45 -6.47 1.75
CA VAL A 64 -9.57 -7.32 0.96
C VAL A 64 -8.43 -7.75 1.86
N LEU A 65 -8.25 -9.05 2.09
CA LEU A 65 -7.14 -9.60 2.87
C LEU A 65 -6.02 -10.11 1.95
N GLN A 66 -4.79 -10.02 2.44
CA GLN A 66 -3.63 -10.53 1.73
C GLN A 66 -3.72 -12.05 1.54
N GLY A 67 -3.33 -12.52 0.36
CA GLY A 67 -3.39 -13.94 0.00
C GLY A 67 -4.77 -14.43 -0.47
N GLY A 68 -5.79 -13.56 -0.48
CA GLY A 68 -7.12 -13.88 -0.96
C GLY A 68 -7.57 -13.04 -2.15
N THR A 69 -8.69 -13.42 -2.73
CA THR A 69 -9.43 -12.61 -3.71
C THR A 69 -10.87 -12.46 -3.24
N TYR A 70 -11.33 -11.23 -3.15
CA TYR A 70 -12.60 -10.85 -2.54
C TYR A 70 -13.55 -10.26 -3.58
N PRO A 71 -14.85 -10.61 -3.54
CA PRO A 71 -15.82 -10.09 -4.48
C PRO A 71 -16.04 -8.58 -4.28
N LEU A 72 -16.17 -7.87 -5.40
CA LEU A 72 -16.57 -6.47 -5.47
C LEU A 72 -17.91 -6.35 -6.21
N ALA A 73 -18.50 -5.15 -6.19
CA ALA A 73 -19.69 -4.85 -7.00
C ALA A 73 -19.43 -5.09 -8.50
N GLY A 74 -20.51 -5.37 -9.25
CA GLY A 74 -20.42 -5.62 -10.70
C GLY A 74 -19.79 -6.96 -11.09
N GLY A 75 -19.61 -7.89 -10.14
CA GLY A 75 -19.00 -9.20 -10.40
C GLY A 75 -17.47 -9.18 -10.48
N ALA A 76 -16.85 -8.03 -10.24
CA ALA A 76 -15.40 -7.90 -10.12
C ALA A 76 -14.88 -8.58 -8.86
N ARG A 77 -13.56 -8.78 -8.78
CA ARG A 77 -12.88 -9.23 -7.57
C ARG A 77 -11.58 -8.46 -7.36
N ALA A 78 -11.16 -8.29 -6.12
CA ALA A 78 -9.88 -7.68 -5.77
C ALA A 78 -9.05 -8.60 -4.89
N GLY A 79 -7.74 -8.64 -5.13
CA GLY A 79 -6.76 -9.27 -4.25
C GLY A 79 -5.61 -8.31 -3.99
N ILE A 80 -4.95 -8.44 -2.85
CA ILE A 80 -3.73 -7.68 -2.55
C ILE A 80 -2.55 -8.43 -3.16
N ASN A 81 -1.80 -7.75 -4.04
CA ASN A 81 -0.55 -8.27 -4.58
C ASN A 81 0.59 -8.00 -3.60
N VAL A 82 0.76 -6.73 -3.22
CA VAL A 82 1.82 -6.25 -2.33
C VAL A 82 1.26 -5.14 -1.44
N ILE A 83 1.71 -5.09 -0.19
CA ILE A 83 1.56 -3.91 0.68
C ILE A 83 2.96 -3.37 0.91
N GLY A 84 3.17 -2.11 0.52
CA GLY A 84 4.46 -1.44 0.63
C GLY A 84 4.60 -0.70 1.96
N ASP A 85 5.82 -0.24 2.20
CA ASP A 85 6.11 0.73 3.26
C ASP A 85 5.32 2.03 2.96
N ASP A 86 4.87 2.75 4.00
CA ASP A 86 3.97 3.92 3.92
C ASP A 86 2.47 3.65 3.71
N HIS A 87 1.98 2.45 4.03
CA HIS A 87 0.55 2.09 3.91
C HIS A 87 0.01 2.29 2.48
N ALA A 88 0.85 2.02 1.49
CA ALA A 88 0.45 1.86 0.09
C ALA A 88 0.21 0.39 -0.22
N ALA A 89 -0.73 0.09 -1.10
CA ALA A 89 -1.00 -1.28 -1.53
C ALA A 89 -1.16 -1.36 -3.05
N THR A 90 -0.64 -2.43 -3.65
CA THR A 90 -0.91 -2.79 -5.04
C THR A 90 -2.02 -3.83 -5.04
N LEU A 91 -3.17 -3.48 -5.62
CA LEU A 91 -4.31 -4.37 -5.78
C LEU A 91 -4.30 -5.00 -7.18
N THR A 92 -4.63 -6.29 -7.24
CA THR A 92 -4.99 -6.99 -8.48
C THR A 92 -6.51 -7.03 -8.60
N LEU A 93 -7.02 -6.45 -9.67
CA LEU A 93 -8.44 -6.35 -9.99
C LEU A 93 -8.78 -7.34 -11.11
N LEU A 94 -9.78 -8.17 -10.87
CA LEU A 94 -10.29 -9.17 -11.81
C LEU A 94 -11.70 -8.78 -12.24
N GLY A 95 -12.01 -8.91 -13.53
CA GLY A 95 -13.36 -8.68 -14.06
C GLY A 95 -13.69 -7.23 -14.45
N GLY A 96 -12.70 -6.34 -14.53
CA GLY A 96 -12.90 -4.97 -15.04
C GLY A 96 -13.04 -4.86 -16.57
N ARG A 97 -12.47 -5.83 -17.30
CA ARG A 97 -12.66 -6.12 -18.74
C ARG A 97 -12.52 -7.64 -18.95
N PRO A 98 -13.20 -8.24 -19.93
CA PRO A 98 -12.97 -9.64 -20.25
C PRO A 98 -11.55 -9.81 -20.82
N GLY A 99 -10.67 -10.48 -20.07
CA GLY A 99 -9.37 -10.95 -20.60
C GLY A 99 -8.17 -10.82 -19.66
N ASP A 100 -8.05 -9.75 -18.88
CA ASP A 100 -6.80 -9.51 -18.13
C ASP A 100 -7.00 -8.96 -16.71
N PRO A 101 -6.20 -9.44 -15.74
CA PRO A 101 -6.05 -8.78 -14.45
C PRO A 101 -5.47 -7.37 -14.63
N ALA A 102 -6.06 -6.38 -13.97
CA ALA A 102 -5.52 -5.02 -13.89
C ALA A 102 -4.86 -4.80 -12.52
N THR A 103 -3.68 -4.20 -12.48
CA THR A 103 -3.03 -3.81 -11.23
C THR A 103 -3.20 -2.32 -10.97
N VAL A 104 -3.52 -1.94 -9.74
CA VAL A 104 -3.62 -0.54 -9.33
C VAL A 104 -2.88 -0.32 -8.01
N ASP A 105 -2.04 0.71 -7.96
CA ASP A 105 -1.41 1.16 -6.73
C ASP A 105 -2.34 2.16 -6.04
N VAL A 106 -2.59 1.95 -4.75
CA VAL A 106 -3.54 2.75 -3.97
C VAL A 106 -2.98 3.11 -2.60
N LYS A 107 -3.45 4.23 -2.07
CA LYS A 107 -3.25 4.74 -0.72
C LYS A 107 -4.58 5.16 -0.11
N VAL A 108 -4.60 5.37 1.21
CA VAL A 108 -5.78 5.90 1.89
C VAL A 108 -6.21 7.23 1.29
N GLY A 109 -7.49 7.34 0.94
CA GLY A 109 -8.08 8.51 0.28
C GLY A 109 -8.19 8.37 -1.23
N ASP A 110 -7.44 7.46 -1.86
CA ASP A 110 -7.50 7.24 -3.30
C ASP A 110 -8.84 6.62 -3.72
N GLU A 111 -9.23 6.90 -4.96
CA GLU A 111 -10.38 6.30 -5.61
C GLU A 111 -9.97 5.57 -6.91
N PHE A 112 -10.61 4.44 -7.18
CA PHE A 112 -10.42 3.71 -8.43
C PHE A 112 -11.73 3.09 -8.92
N GLY A 113 -11.77 2.76 -10.21
CA GLY A 113 -12.93 2.16 -10.86
C GLY A 113 -12.68 0.73 -11.33
N VAL A 114 -13.65 -0.17 -11.11
CA VAL A 114 -13.64 -1.55 -11.65
C VAL A 114 -15.07 -2.01 -11.96
N ALA A 115 -15.26 -2.64 -13.12
CA ALA A 115 -16.57 -3.12 -13.59
C ALA A 115 -17.69 -2.07 -13.54
N GLY A 116 -17.37 -0.80 -13.83
CA GLY A 116 -18.34 0.31 -13.82
C GLY A 116 -18.68 0.85 -12.42
N HIS A 117 -18.06 0.34 -11.36
CA HIS A 117 -18.23 0.82 -9.99
C HIS A 117 -16.98 1.55 -9.52
N ARG A 118 -17.15 2.58 -8.67
CA ARG A 118 -16.05 3.29 -8.03
C ARG A 118 -15.92 2.87 -6.57
N PHE A 119 -14.68 2.87 -6.09
CA PHE A 119 -14.33 2.52 -4.72
C PHE A 119 -13.31 3.50 -4.19
N GLN A 120 -13.48 3.90 -2.93
CA GLN A 120 -12.53 4.69 -2.15
C GLN A 120 -11.76 3.78 -1.19
N VAL A 121 -10.45 3.97 -1.09
CA VAL A 121 -9.62 3.29 -0.08
C VAL A 121 -9.72 4.04 1.24
N VAL A 122 -10.30 3.42 2.27
CA VAL A 122 -10.54 4.06 3.57
C VAL A 122 -9.55 3.63 4.65
N GLN A 123 -8.93 2.45 4.50
CA GLN A 123 -7.93 1.95 5.42
C GLN A 123 -6.94 1.01 4.71
N VAL A 124 -5.66 1.11 5.06
CA VAL A 124 -4.61 0.18 4.65
C VAL A 124 -3.82 -0.27 5.87
N CYS A 125 -3.83 -1.57 6.14
CA CYS A 125 -3.07 -2.26 7.19
C CYS A 125 -1.99 -3.15 6.55
N SER A 126 -1.16 -3.80 7.35
CA SER A 126 -0.09 -4.70 6.87
C SER A 126 -0.58 -5.95 6.14
N ASP A 127 -1.85 -6.32 6.28
CA ASP A 127 -2.46 -7.54 5.72
C ASP A 127 -3.88 -7.31 5.15
N LYS A 128 -4.41 -6.09 5.22
CA LYS A 128 -5.80 -5.75 4.87
C LYS A 128 -5.90 -4.39 4.19
N VAL A 129 -6.76 -4.29 3.18
CA VAL A 129 -7.21 -3.01 2.60
C VAL A 129 -8.73 -2.94 2.70
N SER A 130 -9.27 -1.84 3.24
CA SER A 130 -10.71 -1.58 3.29
C SER A 130 -11.13 -0.63 2.17
N LEU A 131 -12.15 -1.04 1.42
CA LEU A 131 -12.67 -0.34 0.24
C LEU A 131 -14.13 0.03 0.47
N LEU A 132 -14.48 1.32 0.38
CA LEU A 132 -15.86 1.77 0.46
C LEU A 132 -16.39 2.04 -0.96
N PRO A 133 -17.55 1.51 -1.36
CA PRO A 133 -18.18 1.90 -2.62
C PRO A 133 -18.44 3.41 -2.64
N SER A 134 -17.98 4.10 -3.69
CA SER A 134 -18.29 5.51 -3.94
C SER A 134 -19.25 5.63 -5.12
N SER A 135 -20.27 6.48 -4.94
CA SER A 135 -21.32 6.78 -5.93
C SER A 135 -20.85 7.78 -6.97
#